data_AF-A0A3N5LDJ8-F1
#
_entry.id   AF-A0A3N5LDJ8-F1
#
_cell.length_a   1.000
_cell.length_b   1.000
_cell.length_c   1.000
_cell.angle_alpha   90.00
_cell.angle_beta   90.00
_cell.angle_gamma   90.00
#
_symmetry.space_group_name_H-M   'P 1'
#
loop_
_entity.id
_entity.type
_entity.pdbx_description
1 polymer ?
#
loop_
_entity_poly.entity_id
_entity_poly.type
_entity_poly.pdbx_seq_one_letter_code
_entity_poly.pdbx_strand_id
1 'polypeptide(L)'
;MKGVDHATILAFLSSGCLACHGFWEEFGGGGDLSLPGDTRLAIVTKGPADESESRIRELAPSRVQTIMSSEAWSDYRVPATPYFVLVDGPSGDVVGEGAANTWSHVLSLLGQAMADAGIAAERARIARPGGGEQLSRIDRDLAAAGIQPGHPSLYPAGRQEEQEEP
;
A
#
# COMPACT_ATOMS: atom_id res chain seq x y z
N MET A 1 -14.63 11.49 -12.53
CA MET A 1 -14.49 12.33 -11.32
C MET A 1 -13.01 12.64 -11.18
N LYS A 2 -12.61 13.88 -10.88
CA LYS A 2 -11.21 14.16 -10.56
C LYS A 2 -10.97 13.66 -9.13
N GLY A 3 -9.93 12.87 -8.93
CA GLY A 3 -9.50 12.42 -7.62
C GLY A 3 -9.11 13.58 -6.69
N VAL A 4 -8.76 13.27 -5.45
CA VAL A 4 -8.28 14.25 -4.46
C VAL A 4 -6.75 14.33 -4.51
N ASP A 5 -6.13 15.46 -4.18
CA ASP A 5 -4.67 15.61 -4.29
C ASP A 5 -3.87 14.89 -3.18
N HIS A 6 -4.54 14.13 -2.31
CA HIS A 6 -3.92 13.45 -1.17
C HIS A 6 -4.23 11.96 -1.15
N ALA A 7 -3.27 11.14 -0.71
CA ALA A 7 -3.54 9.73 -0.44
C ALA A 7 -4.52 9.58 0.74
N THR A 8 -5.22 8.44 0.79
CA THR A 8 -6.14 8.12 1.88
C THR A 8 -5.92 6.69 2.36
N ILE A 9 -5.80 6.51 3.66
CA ILE A 9 -5.80 5.20 4.32
C ILE A 9 -7.22 4.92 4.80
N LEU A 10 -7.75 3.78 4.36
CA LEU A 10 -8.99 3.21 4.85
C LEU A 10 -8.65 2.14 5.88
N ALA A 11 -8.98 2.39 7.15
CA ALA A 11 -8.86 1.44 8.23
C ALA A 11 -10.17 0.69 8.42
N PHE A 12 -10.24 -0.54 7.93
CA PHE A 12 -11.38 -1.41 8.09
C PHE A 12 -11.39 -2.06 9.47
N LEU A 13 -12.26 -1.56 10.34
CA LEU A 13 -12.35 -1.94 11.75
C LEU A 13 -13.75 -2.45 12.09
N SER A 14 -13.82 -3.29 13.12
CA SER A 14 -15.07 -3.75 13.72
C SER A 14 -15.11 -3.36 15.20
N SER A 15 -16.31 -3.11 15.73
CA SER A 15 -16.48 -2.86 17.17
C SER A 15 -16.33 -4.11 18.04
N GLY A 16 -16.52 -5.29 17.46
CA GLY A 16 -16.46 -6.58 18.14
C GLY A 16 -15.10 -7.30 18.02
N CYS A 17 -14.13 -6.74 17.31
CA CYS A 17 -12.83 -7.36 17.09
C CYS A 17 -11.83 -6.96 18.18
N LEU A 18 -11.27 -7.95 18.90
CA LEU A 18 -10.28 -7.72 19.94
C LEU A 18 -9.02 -6.99 19.41
N ALA A 19 -8.54 -7.38 18.24
CA ALA A 19 -7.37 -6.73 17.63
C ALA A 19 -7.64 -5.28 17.16
N CYS A 20 -8.91 -4.89 16.99
CA CYS A 20 -9.26 -3.51 16.63
C CYS A 20 -9.20 -2.54 17.81
N HIS A 21 -9.24 -3.02 19.06
CA HIS A 21 -9.28 -2.16 20.25
C HIS A 21 -8.11 -1.18 20.31
N GLY A 22 -6.88 -1.65 20.08
CA GLY A 22 -5.70 -0.79 20.11
C GLY A 22 -5.76 0.34 19.07
N PHE A 23 -6.33 0.08 17.90
CA PHE A 23 -6.51 1.10 16.86
C PHE A 23 -7.56 2.14 17.24
N TRP A 24 -8.69 1.72 17.82
CA TRP A 24 -9.71 2.67 18.31
C TRP A 24 -9.12 3.62 19.38
N GLU A 25 -8.32 3.09 20.30
CA GLU A 25 -7.64 3.88 21.33
C GLU A 25 -6.59 4.82 20.74
N GLU A 26 -5.75 4.31 19.84
CA GLU A 26 -4.66 5.08 19.22
C GLU A 26 -5.20 6.24 18.37
N PHE A 27 -6.27 6.01 17.61
CA PHE A 27 -6.93 7.05 16.81
C PHE A 27 -7.70 8.06 17.68
N GLY A 28 -8.14 7.65 18.88
CA GLY A 28 -8.80 8.51 19.85
C GLY A 28 -7.85 9.33 20.73
N GLY A 29 -6.60 8.88 20.91
CA GLY A 29 -5.64 9.42 21.87
C GLY A 29 -5.15 10.84 21.61
N GLY A 30 -5.48 11.44 20.45
CA GLY A 30 -5.12 12.82 20.11
C GLY A 30 -3.63 13.04 19.85
N GLY A 31 -2.82 11.99 19.89
CA GLY A 31 -1.43 12.00 19.44
C GLY A 31 -1.33 12.20 17.93
N ASP A 32 -0.16 12.63 17.47
CA ASP A 32 0.13 12.70 16.05
C ASP A 32 0.23 11.27 15.49
N LEU A 33 -0.67 10.92 14.58
CA LEU A 33 -0.64 9.63 13.88
C LEU A 33 0.58 9.50 12.95
N SER A 34 1.35 10.57 12.78
CA SER A 34 2.63 10.61 12.04
C SER A 34 2.45 10.08 10.61
N LEU A 35 1.33 10.45 9.99
CA LEU A 35 1.03 10.04 8.64
C LEU A 35 2.00 10.73 7.66
N PRO A 36 2.56 9.99 6.70
CA PRO A 36 3.49 10.55 5.74
C PRO A 36 2.79 11.49 4.75
N GLY A 37 3.39 12.66 4.52
CA GLY A 37 2.86 13.69 3.62
C GLY A 37 1.49 14.20 4.07
N ASP A 38 0.60 14.44 3.10
CA ASP A 38 -0.78 14.90 3.33
C ASP A 38 -1.79 13.75 3.46
N THR A 39 -1.33 12.54 3.75
CA THR A 39 -2.18 11.34 3.80
C THR A 39 -3.27 11.48 4.87
N ARG A 40 -4.51 11.19 4.49
CA ARG A 40 -5.65 11.20 5.42
C ARG A 40 -6.01 9.80 5.88
N LEU A 41 -6.50 9.69 7.11
CA LEU A 41 -7.07 8.45 7.64
C LEU A 41 -8.60 8.54 7.68
N ALA A 42 -9.27 7.47 7.25
CA ALA A 42 -10.69 7.24 7.47
C ALA A 42 -10.90 5.82 8.01
N ILE A 43 -11.80 5.69 8.97
CA ILE A 43 -12.20 4.40 9.54
C ILE A 43 -13.45 3.94 8.81
N VAL A 44 -13.46 2.69 8.38
CA VAL A 44 -14.59 2.07 7.67
C VAL A 44 -15.06 0.86 8.45
N THR A 45 -16.31 0.88 8.92
CA THR A 45 -16.94 -0.28 9.56
C THR A 45 -18.01 -0.85 8.63
N LYS A 46 -18.49 -2.06 8.92
CA LYS A 46 -19.69 -2.55 8.22
C LYS A 46 -20.90 -1.69 8.60
N GLY A 47 -21.94 -1.77 7.77
CA GLY A 47 -23.19 -1.07 7.97
C GLY A 47 -24.00 -1.57 9.17
N PRO A 48 -25.14 -0.93 9.47
CA PRO A 48 -25.98 -1.22 10.65
C PRO A 48 -26.56 -2.64 10.71
N ALA A 49 -26.48 -3.42 9.62
CA ALA A 49 -26.91 -4.81 9.59
C ALA A 49 -25.93 -5.74 10.34
N ASP A 50 -24.64 -5.38 10.39
CA ASP A 50 -23.57 -6.20 10.97
C ASP A 50 -22.94 -5.54 12.22
N GLU A 51 -23.05 -4.22 12.34
CA GLU A 51 -22.44 -3.43 13.42
C GLU A 51 -23.50 -2.61 14.17
N SER A 52 -23.27 -2.38 15.46
CA SER A 52 -24.12 -1.51 16.27
C SER A 52 -23.74 -0.04 16.08
N GLU A 53 -24.65 0.78 15.53
CA GLU A 53 -24.42 2.21 15.30
C GLU A 53 -24.06 2.97 16.59
N SER A 54 -24.70 2.63 17.71
CA SER A 54 -24.40 3.28 18.99
C SER A 54 -22.98 2.96 19.46
N ARG A 55 -22.55 1.70 19.28
CA ARG A 55 -21.21 1.27 19.63
C ARG A 55 -20.15 1.91 18.74
N ILE A 56 -20.40 2.01 17.43
CA ILE A 56 -19.52 2.73 16.51
C ILE A 56 -19.40 4.20 16.91
N ARG A 57 -20.53 4.84 17.26
CA ARG A 57 -20.52 6.24 17.70
C ARG A 57 -19.73 6.47 18.99
N GLU A 58 -19.75 5.53 19.93
CA GLU A 58 -18.94 5.58 21.15
C GLU A 58 -17.44 5.47 20.87
N LEU A 59 -17.05 4.62 19.93
CA LEU A 59 -15.64 4.36 19.59
C LEU A 59 -15.06 5.37 18.60
N ALA A 60 -15.91 6.00 17.78
CA ALA A 60 -15.47 6.89 16.71
C ALA A 60 -14.70 8.10 17.28
N PRO A 61 -13.42 8.27 16.92
CA PRO A 61 -12.64 9.43 17.35
C PRO A 61 -13.15 10.71 16.68
N SER A 62 -13.07 11.84 17.37
CA SER A 62 -13.60 13.12 16.87
C SER A 62 -12.82 13.71 15.68
N ARG A 63 -11.55 13.29 15.49
CA ARG A 63 -10.64 13.83 14.46
C ARG A 63 -10.46 12.94 13.24
N VAL A 64 -10.94 11.70 13.29
CA VAL A 64 -10.85 10.76 12.16
C VAL A 64 -12.26 10.49 11.67
N GLN A 65 -12.45 10.57 10.35
CA GLN A 65 -13.77 10.31 9.78
C GLN A 65 -14.09 8.82 9.92
N THR A 66 -15.22 8.50 10.54
CA THR A 66 -15.74 7.13 10.64
C THR A 66 -16.95 6.96 9.73
N ILE A 67 -16.90 5.97 8.85
CA ILE A 67 -17.90 5.67 7.82
C ILE A 67 -18.41 4.25 8.04
N MET A 68 -19.73 4.05 8.07
CA MET A 68 -20.35 2.73 8.09
C MET A 68 -20.79 2.37 6.67
N SER A 69 -20.12 1.42 6.01
CA SER A 69 -20.45 1.04 4.62
C SER A 69 -20.09 -0.42 4.32
N SER A 70 -21.08 -1.31 4.30
CA SER A 70 -20.87 -2.71 3.88
C SER A 70 -20.52 -2.84 2.39
N GLU A 71 -20.91 -1.86 1.56
CA GLU A 71 -20.53 -1.80 0.14
C GLU A 71 -19.01 -1.64 -0.01
N ALA A 72 -18.41 -0.69 0.73
CA ALA A 72 -16.95 -0.51 0.73
C ALA A 72 -16.21 -1.78 1.16
N TRP A 73 -16.73 -2.54 2.12
CA TRP A 73 -16.11 -3.82 2.52
C TRP A 73 -16.10 -4.84 1.39
N SER A 74 -17.13 -4.83 0.56
CA SER A 74 -17.26 -5.74 -0.58
C SER A 74 -16.38 -5.29 -1.75
N ASP A 75 -16.36 -4.00 -2.06
CA ASP A 75 -15.56 -3.41 -3.15
C ASP A 75 -14.06 -3.60 -2.92
N TYR A 76 -13.60 -3.37 -1.69
CA TYR A 76 -12.22 -3.60 -1.27
C TYR A 76 -11.93 -5.06 -0.86
N ARG A 77 -12.93 -5.95 -0.98
CA ARG A 77 -12.82 -7.40 -0.71
C ARG A 77 -12.14 -7.73 0.61
N VAL A 78 -12.51 -7.00 1.66
CA VAL A 78 -11.82 -7.04 2.96
C VAL A 78 -11.97 -8.43 3.60
N PRO A 79 -10.87 -9.18 3.81
CA PRO A 79 -10.97 -10.58 4.23
C PRO A 79 -11.11 -10.75 5.76
N ALA A 80 -10.66 -9.77 6.53
CA ALA A 80 -10.63 -9.82 8.00
C ALA A 80 -10.51 -8.41 8.58
N THR A 81 -10.57 -8.30 9.91
CA THR A 81 -10.25 -7.07 10.65
C THR A 81 -9.16 -7.31 11.68
N PRO A 82 -8.28 -6.33 11.94
CA PRO A 82 -8.15 -5.05 11.23
C PRO A 82 -7.49 -5.21 9.85
N TYR A 83 -7.90 -4.38 8.89
CA TYR A 83 -7.34 -4.37 7.54
C TYR A 83 -7.21 -2.94 7.03
N PHE A 84 -6.14 -2.66 6.29
CA PHE A 84 -5.79 -1.31 5.87
C PHE A 84 -5.60 -1.28 4.36
N VAL A 85 -6.12 -0.24 3.73
CA VAL A 85 -5.95 0.02 2.29
C VAL A 85 -5.46 1.43 2.11
N LEU A 86 -4.36 1.61 1.37
CA LEU A 86 -3.86 2.88 0.92
C LEU A 86 -4.32 3.13 -0.51
N VAL A 87 -5.03 4.24 -0.70
CA VAL A 87 -5.57 4.67 -1.98
C VAL A 87 -4.85 5.93 -2.43
N ASP A 88 -4.34 5.93 -3.65
CA ASP A 88 -3.85 7.14 -4.30
C ASP A 88 -5.01 8.09 -4.58
N GLY A 89 -4.92 9.31 -4.10
CA GLY A 89 -6.00 10.29 -4.23
C GLY A 89 -6.34 10.64 -5.68
N PRO A 90 -5.33 11.03 -6.51
CA PRO A 90 -5.57 11.46 -7.87
C PRO A 90 -6.12 10.37 -8.79
N SER A 91 -5.56 9.15 -8.73
CA SER A 91 -6.00 8.05 -9.59
C SER A 91 -7.18 7.26 -9.02
N GLY A 92 -7.30 7.21 -7.69
CA GLY A 92 -8.24 6.34 -6.99
C GLY A 92 -7.79 4.88 -6.89
N ASP A 93 -6.55 4.58 -7.29
CA ASP A 93 -6.02 3.22 -7.28
C ASP A 93 -5.56 2.79 -5.89
N VAL A 94 -5.70 1.50 -5.59
CA VAL A 94 -5.08 0.90 -4.41
C VAL A 94 -3.59 0.75 -4.66
N VAL A 95 -2.78 1.42 -3.85
CA VAL A 95 -1.31 1.35 -3.93
C VAL A 95 -0.70 0.44 -2.88
N GLY A 96 -1.48 0.01 -1.88
CA GLY A 96 -1.06 -0.99 -0.90
C GLY A 96 -2.21 -1.42 0.02
N GLU A 97 -2.18 -2.66 0.49
CA GLU A 97 -3.19 -3.20 1.39
C GLU A 97 -2.60 -4.27 2.33
N GLY A 98 -3.18 -4.46 3.51
CA GLY A 98 -2.72 -5.49 4.43
C GLY A 98 -3.40 -5.50 5.80
N ALA A 99 -3.25 -6.63 6.49
CA ALA A 99 -3.65 -6.78 7.89
C ALA A 99 -2.47 -6.42 8.81
N ALA A 100 -2.74 -5.70 9.89
CA ALA A 100 -1.72 -5.31 10.88
C ALA A 100 -2.32 -5.21 12.28
N ASN A 101 -1.55 -5.60 13.29
CA ASN A 101 -2.03 -5.63 14.68
C ASN A 101 -1.60 -4.41 15.50
N THR A 102 -0.76 -3.53 14.95
CA THR A 102 -0.31 -2.28 15.57
C THR A 102 -0.21 -1.17 14.54
N TRP A 103 -0.38 0.09 14.94
CA TRP A 103 -0.25 1.23 14.03
C TRP A 103 1.17 1.46 13.52
N SER A 104 2.18 1.22 14.34
CA SER A 104 3.59 1.28 13.91
C SER A 104 3.89 0.32 12.75
N HIS A 105 3.24 -0.85 12.74
CA HIS A 105 3.36 -1.80 11.63
C HIS A 105 2.63 -1.26 10.38
N VAL A 106 1.46 -0.66 10.54
CA VAL A 106 0.74 0.01 9.45
C VAL A 106 1.61 1.10 8.81
N LEU A 107 2.18 2.01 9.60
CA LEU A 107 3.06 3.08 9.10
C LEU A 107 4.28 2.53 8.34
N SER A 108 4.87 1.44 8.82
CA SER A 108 6.00 0.80 8.15
C SER A 108 5.61 0.26 6.77
N LEU A 109 4.50 -0.47 6.69
CA LEU A 109 3.97 -1.01 5.42
C LEU A 109 3.61 0.11 4.43
N LEU A 110 2.99 1.18 4.92
CA LEU A 110 2.63 2.34 4.10
C LEU A 110 3.86 3.06 3.56
N GLY A 111 4.88 3.27 4.40
CA GLY A 111 6.16 3.86 3.99
C GLY A 111 6.79 3.10 2.83
N GLN A 112 6.77 1.76 2.89
CA GLN A 112 7.28 0.89 1.82
C GLN A 112 6.42 1.00 0.55
N ALA A 113 5.10 0.90 0.67
CA ALA A 113 4.18 0.94 -0.46
C ALA A 113 4.28 2.25 -1.26
N MET A 114 4.37 3.41 -0.58
CA MET A 114 4.55 4.69 -1.28
C MET A 114 5.93 4.83 -1.92
N ALA A 115 6.98 4.32 -1.27
CA ALA A 115 8.32 4.32 -1.87
C ALA A 115 8.34 3.49 -3.16
N ASP A 116 7.71 2.32 -3.15
CA ASP A 116 7.60 1.44 -4.32
C ASP A 116 6.77 2.09 -5.44
N ALA A 117 5.65 2.74 -5.10
CA ALA A 117 4.84 3.50 -6.05
C ALA A 117 5.63 4.66 -6.68
N GLY A 118 6.41 5.39 -5.88
CA GLY A 118 7.29 6.45 -6.36
C GLY A 118 8.37 5.93 -7.33
N ILE A 119 8.99 4.79 -7.03
CA ILE A 119 9.97 4.15 -7.91
C ILE A 119 9.31 3.67 -9.22
N ALA A 120 8.10 3.10 -9.15
CA ALA A 120 7.36 2.65 -10.33
C ALA A 120 6.99 3.83 -11.25
N ALA A 121 6.49 4.94 -10.66
CA ALA A 121 6.19 6.17 -11.39
C ALA A 121 7.43 6.76 -12.05
N GLU A 122 8.58 6.78 -11.35
CA GLU A 122 9.83 7.28 -11.90
C GLU A 122 10.33 6.43 -13.08
N ARG A 123 10.28 5.10 -12.95
CA ARG A 123 10.58 4.18 -14.06
C ARG A 123 9.66 4.44 -15.26
N ALA A 124 8.37 4.66 -15.03
CA ALA A 124 7.42 4.96 -16.09
C ALA A 124 7.70 6.31 -16.79
N ARG A 125 8.15 7.33 -16.04
CA ARG A 125 8.58 8.62 -16.58
C ARG A 125 9.84 8.51 -17.43
N ILE A 126 10.85 7.78 -16.96
CA ILE A 126 12.07 7.49 -17.74
C ILE A 126 11.72 6.69 -19.01
N ALA A 127 10.69 5.84 -18.96
CA ALA A 127 10.28 5.00 -20.07
C ALA A 127 9.49 5.70 -21.20
N ARG A 128 9.07 6.97 -21.08
CA ARG A 128 8.30 7.68 -22.14
C ARG A 128 8.77 9.12 -22.35
N PRO A 129 9.03 9.63 -23.59
CA PRO A 129 8.96 9.04 -24.94
C PRO A 129 10.34 8.80 -25.61
N GLY A 130 10.46 7.68 -26.36
CA GLY A 130 11.65 7.27 -27.12
C GLY A 130 12.04 5.78 -27.00
N GLY A 131 11.26 4.98 -26.26
CA GLY A 131 11.65 3.66 -25.72
C GLY A 131 12.06 2.55 -26.70
N GLY A 132 11.79 2.67 -28.01
CA GLY A 132 12.33 1.72 -29.00
C GLY A 132 13.82 1.95 -29.26
N GLU A 133 14.26 3.20 -29.28
CA GLU A 133 15.63 3.56 -29.61
C GLU A 133 16.57 3.38 -28.40
N GLN A 134 16.08 3.66 -27.19
CA GLN A 134 16.85 3.51 -25.95
C GLN A 134 17.15 2.04 -25.62
N LEU A 135 16.17 1.13 -25.73
CA LEU A 135 16.40 -0.31 -25.56
C LEU A 135 17.39 -0.83 -26.62
N SER A 136 17.26 -0.36 -27.87
CA SER A 136 18.20 -0.72 -28.93
C SER A 136 19.62 -0.18 -28.74
N ARG A 137 19.79 0.93 -28.00
CA ARG A 137 21.09 1.49 -27.62
C ARG A 137 21.69 0.74 -26.45
N ILE A 138 20.89 0.47 -25.41
CA ILE A 138 21.33 -0.32 -24.25
C ILE A 138 21.76 -1.73 -24.70
N ASP A 139 20.95 -2.41 -25.52
CA ASP A 139 21.29 -3.72 -26.07
C ASP A 139 22.56 -3.67 -26.94
N ARG A 140 22.76 -2.58 -27.70
CA ARG A 140 23.96 -2.38 -28.51
C ARG A 140 25.20 -2.10 -27.67
N ASP A 141 25.07 -1.32 -26.61
CA ASP A 141 26.16 -1.00 -25.68
C ASP A 141 26.56 -2.24 -24.88
N LEU A 142 25.59 -3.05 -24.43
CA LEU A 142 25.82 -4.34 -23.79
C LEU A 142 26.50 -5.31 -24.76
N ALA A 143 26.02 -5.42 -26.00
CA ALA A 143 26.65 -6.25 -27.01
C ALA A 143 28.07 -5.80 -27.35
N ALA A 144 28.32 -4.48 -27.42
CA ALA A 144 29.66 -3.91 -27.64
C ALA A 144 30.61 -4.17 -26.45
N ALA A 145 30.07 -4.28 -25.23
CA ALA A 145 30.79 -4.71 -24.04
C ALA A 145 30.94 -6.24 -23.92
N GLY A 146 30.45 -7.01 -24.91
CA GLY A 146 30.48 -8.48 -24.90
C GLY A 146 29.45 -9.14 -23.98
N ILE A 147 28.51 -8.36 -23.44
CA ILE A 147 27.48 -8.81 -22.52
C ILE A 147 26.27 -9.29 -23.32
N GLN A 148 26.21 -10.60 -23.55
CA GLN A 148 25.10 -11.28 -24.23
C GLN A 148 24.12 -11.90 -23.22
N PRO A 149 22.89 -12.25 -23.62
CA PRO A 149 21.99 -13.05 -22.77
C PRO A 149 22.72 -14.31 -22.28
N GLY A 150 22.80 -14.50 -20.96
CA GLY A 150 23.61 -15.55 -20.33
C GLY A 150 24.96 -15.09 -19.76
N HIS A 151 25.36 -13.83 -19.95
CA HIS A 151 26.62 -13.31 -19.40
C HIS A 151 26.57 -13.26 -17.85
N PRO A 152 27.60 -13.75 -17.13
CA PRO A 152 27.58 -13.86 -15.67
C PRO A 152 27.28 -12.56 -14.94
N SER A 153 27.73 -11.41 -15.49
CA SER A 153 27.47 -10.09 -14.91
C SER A 153 26.00 -9.65 -14.96
N LEU A 154 25.15 -10.29 -15.77
CA LEU A 154 23.70 -10.04 -15.80
C LEU A 154 22.96 -10.73 -14.64
N TYR A 155 23.62 -11.67 -13.97
CA TYR A 155 23.09 -12.42 -12.85
C TYR A 155 24.02 -12.21 -11.64
N PRO A 156 23.80 -11.17 -10.81
CA PRO A 156 24.59 -11.01 -9.61
C PRO A 156 24.46 -12.28 -8.75
N ALA A 157 25.57 -12.99 -8.60
CA ALA A 157 25.62 -14.35 -8.08
C ALA A 157 25.04 -14.42 -6.66
N GLY A 158 24.08 -15.32 -6.50
CA GLY A 158 23.46 -15.66 -5.23
C GLY A 158 23.07 -17.14 -5.13
N ARG A 159 23.89 -18.05 -5.67
CA ARG A 159 24.04 -19.44 -5.19
C ARG A 159 25.18 -20.13 -5.94
N GLN A 160 26.12 -20.69 -5.19
CA GLN A 160 27.03 -21.72 -5.71
C GLN A 160 26.19 -22.97 -5.99
N GLU A 161 26.22 -23.46 -7.22
CA GLU A 161 25.93 -24.86 -7.51
C GLU A 161 27.22 -25.43 -8.11
N GLU A 162 27.84 -26.30 -7.31
CA GLU A 162 29.04 -27.06 -7.64
C GLU A 162 28.81 -27.92 -8.87
N GLN A 163 29.80 -27.90 -9.75
CA GLN A 163 29.97 -28.79 -10.88
C GLN A 163 30.52 -30.12 -10.34
N GLU A 164 29.92 -31.27 -10.69
CA GLU A 164 30.65 -32.46 -11.19
C GLU A 164 29.71 -33.61 -11.61
N GLU A 165 29.69 -33.89 -12.92
CA GLU A 165 29.60 -35.24 -13.52
C GLU A 165 30.59 -35.21 -14.71
N PRO A 166 31.22 -36.33 -15.12
CA PRO A 166 30.84 -37.73 -14.89
C PRO A 166 31.84 -38.59 -14.09
#